data_AF-A0A6L5F3H2-F1
#
_entry.id   AF-A0A6L5F3H2-F1
#
_cell.length_a   1.000
_cell.length_b   1.000
_cell.length_c   1.000
_cell.angle_alpha   90.00
_cell.angle_beta   90.00
_cell.angle_gamma   90.00
#
_symmetry.space_group_name_H-M   'P 1'
#
loop_
_entity.id
_entity.type
_entity.pdbx_description
1 polymer ?
#
loop_
_entity_poly.entity_id
_entity_poly.type
_entity_poly.pdbx_seq_one_letter_code
_entity_poly.pdbx_strand_id
1 'polypeptide(L)'
;MGMLAMVGFGLAVATSAPDSGAGDRGAPASEPASRSNSPTPSTTTLGRSKAVWLKVPAMKVDGRLSHIGLRKNNKTLQLPPNPKRAAWYKRSASPGEIGPTVLLGFIDAGERGPGVFRRMQRLRQGHAIYMMRKDGVLAAYRVDAVKSYRPGKLPVRKVYGATDHSALRIVTTGGSLTKAQGP
;
A
#
# COMPACT_ATOMS: atom_id res chain seq x y z
N MET A 1 -16.32 -16.75 -0.94
CA MET A 1 -16.17 -15.28 -0.82
C MET A 1 -14.84 -14.83 -1.41
N GLY A 2 -14.83 -13.88 -2.33
CA GLY A 2 -13.61 -13.30 -2.91
C GLY A 2 -13.84 -11.83 -3.20
N MET A 3 -12.88 -10.98 -2.86
CA MET A 3 -12.93 -9.55 -3.18
C MET A 3 -11.50 -9.04 -3.31
N LEU A 4 -11.24 -8.16 -4.28
CA LEU A 4 -9.89 -7.72 -4.61
C LEU A 4 -9.89 -6.28 -5.12
N ALA A 5 -9.33 -5.37 -4.34
CA ALA A 5 -8.97 -4.07 -4.86
C ALA A 5 -7.63 -4.10 -5.59
N MET A 6 -7.58 -3.45 -6.76
CA MET A 6 -6.37 -3.34 -7.56
C MET A 6 -5.85 -1.91 -7.47
N VAL A 7 -4.92 -1.65 -6.55
CA VAL A 7 -4.49 -0.28 -6.28
C VAL A 7 -3.16 0.03 -6.97
N GLY A 8 -3.26 0.39 -8.25
CA GLY A 8 -2.53 1.49 -8.90
C GLY A 8 -1.02 1.69 -8.76
N PHE A 9 -0.58 2.60 -9.60
CA PHE A 9 0.81 2.99 -9.82
C PHE A 9 1.38 3.69 -8.59
N GLY A 10 2.54 3.24 -8.12
CA GLY A 10 3.26 3.84 -7.00
C GLY A 10 4.35 4.78 -7.47
N LEU A 11 4.31 6.02 -6.98
CA LEU A 11 5.47 6.91 -7.01
C LEU A 11 6.12 6.83 -5.64
N ALA A 12 7.32 6.25 -5.56
CA ALA A 12 8.09 6.31 -4.33
C ALA A 12 8.61 7.73 -4.16
N VAL A 13 8.22 8.39 -3.07
CA VAL A 13 8.71 9.73 -2.73
C VAL A 13 9.59 9.57 -1.50
N ALA A 14 10.91 9.64 -1.69
CA ALA A 14 11.83 9.66 -0.55
C ALA A 14 11.69 11.01 0.16
N THR A 15 10.79 11.09 1.15
CA THR A 15 10.80 12.22 2.08
C THR A 15 11.70 11.82 3.25
N SER A 16 12.94 12.28 3.26
CA SER A 16 13.67 12.37 4.53
C SER A 16 12.87 13.30 5.44
N ALA A 17 12.57 12.87 6.65
CA ALA A 17 11.99 13.75 7.66
C ALA A 17 12.89 14.99 7.82
N PRO A 18 12.36 16.21 8.01
CA PRO A 18 13.18 17.35 8.32
C PRO A 18 13.84 17.10 9.68
N ASP A 19 15.17 16.99 9.68
CA ASP A 19 15.98 17.10 10.89
C ASP A 19 15.71 18.50 11.45
N SER A 20 14.94 18.58 12.54
CA SER A 20 14.69 19.83 13.24
C SER A 20 15.92 20.18 14.07
N GLY A 21 16.98 20.60 13.40
CA GLY A 21 18.10 21.29 14.01
C GLY A 21 17.67 22.70 14.39
N ALA A 22 17.18 22.87 15.62
CA ALA A 22 16.99 24.19 16.21
C ALA A 22 18.35 24.74 16.65
N GLY A 23 18.86 25.73 15.90
CA GLY A 23 20.11 26.43 16.18
C GLY A 23 20.05 27.89 15.72
N ASP A 24 19.73 28.76 16.69
CA ASP A 24 20.08 30.17 16.93
C ASP A 24 19.97 31.28 15.84
N ARG A 25 19.22 32.32 16.25
CA ARG A 25 19.15 33.76 15.91
C ARG A 25 19.97 34.36 14.75
N GLY A 26 19.28 35.18 13.95
CA GLY A 26 19.83 36.39 13.32
C GLY A 26 19.33 36.66 11.89
N ALA A 27 18.55 37.74 11.68
CA ALA A 27 18.28 38.34 10.37
C ALA A 27 19.27 39.53 10.14
N PRO A 28 19.40 40.16 8.94
CA PRO A 28 18.58 40.03 7.71
C PRO A 28 19.35 40.01 6.35
N ALA A 29 18.59 39.88 5.27
CA ALA A 29 18.81 40.31 3.87
C ALA A 29 20.02 39.75 3.07
N SER A 30 19.72 38.90 2.08
CA SER A 30 20.20 39.00 0.69
C SER A 30 19.51 37.94 -0.16
N GLU A 31 18.82 38.37 -1.22
CA GLU A 31 18.38 37.52 -2.31
C GLU A 31 19.62 36.96 -3.05
N PRO A 32 19.63 35.66 -3.38
CA PRO A 32 20.06 35.33 -4.72
C PRO A 32 19.10 34.37 -5.41
N ALA A 33 18.91 34.62 -6.70
CA ALA A 33 18.26 33.77 -7.67
C ALA A 33 18.75 32.32 -7.56
N SER A 34 17.99 31.49 -6.85
CA SER A 34 18.18 30.04 -6.88
C SER A 34 17.23 29.47 -7.92
N ARG A 35 17.83 29.11 -9.06
CA ARG A 35 17.26 28.23 -10.07
C ARG A 35 16.47 27.15 -9.35
N SER A 36 15.15 27.11 -9.58
CA SER A 36 14.35 25.93 -9.24
C SER A 36 14.88 24.78 -10.09
N ASN A 37 15.91 24.08 -9.58
CA ASN A 37 16.10 22.67 -9.89
C ASN A 37 14.90 21.98 -9.25
N SER A 38 13.77 21.97 -9.95
CA SER A 38 12.74 20.99 -9.67
C SER A 38 13.43 19.63 -9.84
N PRO A 39 13.56 18.80 -8.77
CA PRO A 39 14.02 17.45 -8.99
C PRO A 39 12.95 16.79 -9.86
N THR A 40 13.29 16.56 -11.13
CA THR A 40 12.58 15.58 -11.93
C THR A 40 12.58 14.30 -11.09
N PRO A 41 11.40 13.72 -10.78
CA PRO A 41 11.35 12.48 -10.01
C PRO A 41 11.97 11.40 -10.90
N SER A 42 13.28 11.20 -10.75
CA SER A 42 13.98 10.06 -11.29
C SER A 42 13.34 8.86 -10.62
N THR A 43 12.65 8.02 -11.39
CA THR A 43 12.12 6.74 -10.93
C THR A 43 13.28 5.78 -10.67
N THR A 44 14.12 6.10 -9.69
CA THR A 44 15.11 5.17 -9.17
C THR A 44 14.34 4.08 -8.46
N THR A 45 14.26 2.93 -9.11
CA THR A 45 13.61 1.75 -8.58
C THR A 45 14.31 1.35 -7.29
N LEU A 46 13.57 1.35 -6.19
CA LEU A 46 14.17 1.14 -4.88
C LEU A 46 14.54 -0.33 -4.68
N GLY A 47 15.65 -0.59 -4.01
CA GLY A 47 16.02 -1.93 -3.56
C GLY A 47 15.02 -2.51 -2.55
N ARG A 48 15.16 -3.80 -2.26
CA ARG A 48 14.25 -4.54 -1.37
C ARG A 48 14.35 -4.06 0.09
N SER A 49 13.22 -3.75 0.70
CA SER A 49 13.11 -3.39 2.13
C SER A 49 11.76 -3.78 2.72
N LYS A 50 11.73 -4.25 3.96
CA LYS A 50 10.50 -4.77 4.57
C LYS A 50 9.45 -3.65 4.72
N ALA A 51 8.22 -3.90 4.31
CA ALA A 51 7.09 -3.00 4.58
C ALA A 51 6.71 -3.10 6.07
N VAL A 52 6.68 -2.00 6.81
CA VAL A 52 6.44 -2.02 8.27
C VAL A 52 5.12 -1.38 8.69
N TRP A 53 4.58 -0.46 7.89
CA TRP A 53 3.39 0.30 8.27
C TRP A 53 2.58 0.74 7.04
N LEU A 54 1.27 0.93 7.23
CA LEU A 54 0.30 1.29 6.20
C LEU A 54 -0.62 2.42 6.68
N LYS A 55 -0.79 3.47 5.84
CA LYS A 55 -1.87 4.45 5.93
C LYS A 55 -2.81 4.33 4.74
N VAL A 56 -4.11 4.31 5.00
CA VAL A 56 -5.14 4.61 4.01
C VAL A 56 -6.18 5.54 4.64
N PRO A 57 -6.04 6.87 4.47
CA PRO A 57 -6.90 7.85 5.13
C PRO A 57 -8.40 7.63 4.85
N ALA A 58 -8.75 7.35 3.59
CA ALA A 58 -10.15 7.14 3.18
C ALA A 58 -10.84 5.96 3.90
N MET A 59 -10.05 4.95 4.31
CA MET A 59 -10.54 3.79 5.05
C MET A 59 -10.33 3.90 6.56
N LYS A 60 -9.73 5.00 7.04
CA LYS A 60 -9.23 5.16 8.42
C LYS A 60 -8.32 4.01 8.85
N VAL A 61 -7.46 3.55 7.94
CA VAL A 61 -6.41 2.57 8.24
C VAL A 61 -5.12 3.32 8.54
N ASP A 62 -4.55 3.04 9.69
CA ASP A 62 -3.27 3.56 10.13
C ASP A 62 -2.69 2.53 11.10
N GLY A 63 -1.58 1.89 10.74
CA GLY A 63 -0.97 0.91 11.64
C GLY A 63 0.10 0.01 11.05
N ARG A 64 0.71 -0.76 11.95
CA ARG A 64 1.78 -1.71 11.63
C ARG A 64 1.27 -2.87 10.77
N LEU A 65 2.11 -3.27 9.82
CA LEU A 65 1.88 -4.44 8.98
C LEU A 65 2.34 -5.72 9.67
N SER A 66 1.55 -6.78 9.51
CA SER A 66 2.02 -8.14 9.73
C SER A 66 2.73 -8.65 8.49
N HIS A 67 3.48 -9.74 8.60
CA HIS A 67 4.16 -10.35 7.47
C HIS A 67 3.76 -11.80 7.31
N ILE A 68 3.22 -12.14 6.14
CA ILE A 68 2.71 -13.47 5.82
C ILE A 68 3.49 -14.12 4.68
N GLY A 69 3.46 -15.45 4.66
CA GLY A 69 3.97 -16.26 3.56
C GLY A 69 2.85 -17.05 2.88
N LEU A 70 3.24 -18.16 2.26
CA LEU A 70 2.30 -19.18 1.79
C LEU A 70 1.99 -20.16 2.92
N ARG A 71 0.81 -20.78 2.88
CA ARG A 71 0.48 -21.95 3.71
C ARG A 71 1.39 -23.13 3.31
N LYS A 72 1.41 -24.18 4.14
CA LYS A 72 2.21 -25.40 3.92
C LYS A 72 1.99 -26.04 2.54
N ASN A 73 0.81 -25.86 1.94
CA ASN A 73 0.49 -26.34 0.59
C ASN A 73 1.15 -25.54 -0.54
N ASN A 74 1.88 -24.47 -0.24
CA ASN A 74 2.56 -23.59 -1.19
C ASN A 74 1.68 -22.96 -2.28
N LYS A 75 0.35 -23.03 -2.13
CA LYS A 75 -0.63 -22.59 -3.15
C LYS A 75 -1.50 -21.44 -2.68
N THR A 76 -1.66 -21.28 -1.37
CA THR A 76 -2.53 -20.25 -0.78
C THR A 76 -1.77 -19.39 0.20
N LEU A 77 -2.10 -18.10 0.24
CA LEU A 77 -1.52 -17.18 1.21
C LEU A 77 -2.00 -17.51 2.63
N GLN A 78 -1.11 -17.31 3.60
CA GLN A 78 -1.50 -17.33 5.00
C GLN A 78 -2.45 -16.15 5.26
N LEU A 79 -3.43 -16.36 6.13
CA LEU A 79 -4.31 -15.27 6.55
C LEU A 79 -3.60 -14.41 7.60
N PRO A 80 -3.92 -13.10 7.67
CA PRO A 80 -3.46 -12.26 8.77
C PRO A 80 -3.85 -12.88 10.12
N PRO A 81 -2.91 -13.01 11.08
CA PRO A 81 -3.22 -13.58 12.39
C PRO A 81 -4.16 -12.67 13.19
N ASN A 82 -3.98 -11.35 13.07
CA ASN A 82 -4.84 -10.34 13.68
C ASN A 82 -5.77 -9.74 12.63
N PRO A 83 -7.11 -9.82 12.79
CA PRO A 83 -8.07 -9.28 11.82
C PRO A 83 -7.99 -7.75 11.67
N LYS A 84 -7.50 -7.04 12.69
CA LYS A 84 -7.33 -5.58 12.72
C LYS A 84 -6.03 -5.11 12.06
N ARG A 85 -5.17 -6.01 11.59
CA ARG A 85 -3.90 -5.63 10.93
C ARG A 85 -3.87 -6.16 9.50
N ALA A 86 -3.42 -5.31 8.59
CA ALA A 86 -3.08 -5.74 7.24
C ALA A 86 -1.77 -6.53 7.26
N ALA A 87 -1.61 -7.45 6.33
CA ALA A 87 -0.44 -8.30 6.22
C ALA A 87 0.21 -8.17 4.84
N TRP A 88 1.51 -7.90 4.80
CA TRP A 88 2.28 -7.93 3.56
C TRP A 88 2.77 -9.34 3.25
N TYR A 89 2.63 -9.75 1.99
CA TYR A 89 3.17 -11.01 1.51
C TYR A 89 4.67 -10.87 1.24
N LYS A 90 5.50 -11.50 2.07
CA LYS A 90 6.96 -11.30 2.09
C LYS A 90 7.68 -11.64 0.78
N ARG A 91 7.09 -12.49 -0.06
CA ARG A 91 7.66 -12.87 -1.37
C ARG A 91 7.19 -11.97 -2.52
N SER A 92 6.27 -11.04 -2.26
CA SER A 92 5.91 -9.97 -3.19
C SER A 92 6.96 -8.85 -3.17
N ALA A 93 6.90 -7.92 -4.12
CA ALA A 93 7.80 -6.78 -4.16
C ALA A 93 7.68 -5.93 -2.88
N SER A 94 8.78 -5.28 -2.50
CA SER A 94 8.76 -4.24 -1.48
C SER A 94 8.09 -2.97 -2.01
N PRO A 95 7.54 -2.11 -1.13
CA PRO A 95 6.97 -0.85 -1.59
C PRO A 95 8.02 -0.01 -2.34
N GLY A 96 7.73 0.39 -3.58
CA GLY A 96 8.65 1.16 -4.43
C GLY A 96 9.69 0.33 -5.20
N GLU A 97 9.74 -0.99 -4.97
CA GLU A 97 10.48 -1.93 -5.83
C GLU A 97 9.65 -2.23 -7.09
N ILE A 98 10.30 -2.59 -8.19
CA ILE A 98 9.60 -3.07 -9.39
C ILE A 98 8.80 -4.33 -9.03
N GLY A 99 7.55 -4.37 -9.47
CA GLY A 99 6.67 -5.51 -9.28
C GLY A 99 5.51 -5.24 -8.32
N PRO A 100 4.65 -6.26 -8.12
CA PRO A 100 3.49 -6.13 -7.26
C PRO A 100 3.89 -6.26 -5.79
N THR A 101 3.64 -5.24 -4.98
CA THR A 101 3.52 -5.32 -3.52
C THR A 101 2.12 -5.83 -3.18
N VAL A 102 2.00 -6.95 -2.48
CA VAL A 102 0.70 -7.56 -2.16
C VAL A 102 0.39 -7.49 -0.66
N LEU A 103 -0.75 -6.87 -0.33
CA LEU A 103 -1.33 -6.80 1.01
C LEU A 103 -2.59 -7.65 1.12
N LEU A 104 -2.76 -8.30 2.27
CA LEU A 104 -3.95 -9.05 2.64
C LEU A 104 -4.59 -8.46 3.89
N GLY A 105 -5.91 -8.47 3.96
CA GLY A 105 -6.64 -8.08 5.17
C GLY A 105 -8.09 -8.53 5.15
N PHE A 106 -8.74 -8.44 6.31
CA PHE A 106 -10.15 -8.76 6.45
C PHE A 106 -11.01 -7.49 6.26
N ILE A 107 -12.17 -7.62 5.62
CA ILE A 107 -13.27 -6.65 5.80
C ILE A 107 -14.06 -7.08 7.03
N ASP A 108 -14.33 -8.37 7.13
CA ASP A 108 -15.01 -9.02 8.25
C ASP A 108 -14.32 -10.37 8.54
N ALA A 109 -14.08 -10.67 9.81
CA ALA A 109 -13.40 -11.90 10.22
C ALA A 109 -14.33 -12.85 11.01
N GLY A 110 -15.65 -12.72 10.84
CA GLY A 110 -16.67 -13.48 11.56
C GLY A 110 -16.66 -13.14 13.05
N GLU A 111 -16.61 -14.17 13.89
CA GLU A 111 -16.59 -14.05 15.36
C GLU A 111 -15.41 -13.21 15.89
N ARG A 112 -14.32 -13.11 15.14
CA ARG A 112 -13.16 -12.26 15.49
C ARG A 112 -13.40 -10.76 15.23
N GLY A 113 -14.60 -10.41 14.75
CA GLY A 113 -15.06 -9.06 14.56
C GLY A 113 -14.62 -8.41 13.24
N PRO A 114 -14.85 -7.08 13.10
CA PRO A 114 -14.63 -6.41 11.83
C PRO A 114 -13.14 -6.26 11.54
N GLY A 115 -12.77 -6.44 10.27
CA GLY A 115 -11.36 -6.43 9.86
C GLY A 115 -10.79 -5.02 9.62
N VAL A 116 -9.48 -4.98 9.34
CA VAL A 116 -8.73 -3.75 9.03
C VAL A 116 -9.32 -2.98 7.85
N PHE A 117 -9.86 -3.68 6.86
CA PHE A 117 -10.45 -3.10 5.65
C PHE A 117 -11.98 -3.03 5.70
N ARG A 118 -12.60 -3.01 6.90
CA ARG A 118 -14.07 -2.92 7.05
C ARG A 118 -14.73 -1.74 6.33
N ARG A 119 -13.96 -0.72 5.96
CA ARG A 119 -14.43 0.49 5.25
C ARG A 119 -14.04 0.49 3.78
N MET A 120 -13.84 -0.68 3.17
CA MET A 120 -13.37 -0.81 1.79
C MET A 120 -14.27 -0.06 0.79
N GLN A 121 -15.58 0.03 1.03
CA GLN A 121 -16.50 0.79 0.18
C GLN A 121 -16.23 2.30 0.10
N ARG A 122 -15.40 2.85 1.00
CA ARG A 122 -14.99 4.26 0.98
C ARG A 122 -13.77 4.51 0.11
N LEU A 123 -13.06 3.45 -0.31
CA LEU A 123 -11.91 3.59 -1.18
C LEU A 123 -12.38 3.82 -2.62
N ARG A 124 -11.84 4.85 -3.27
CA ARG A 124 -12.15 5.24 -4.65
C ARG A 124 -10.87 5.53 -5.40
N GLN A 125 -10.94 5.53 -6.73
CA GLN A 125 -9.85 5.96 -7.60
C GLN A 125 -9.34 7.35 -7.18
N GLY A 126 -8.02 7.55 -7.26
CA GLY A 126 -7.33 8.77 -6.86
C GLY A 126 -7.00 8.86 -5.37
N HIS A 127 -7.61 8.06 -4.49
CA HIS A 127 -7.26 8.07 -3.06
C HIS A 127 -5.81 7.65 -2.83
N ALA A 128 -5.15 8.32 -1.89
CA ALA A 128 -3.77 8.04 -1.53
C ALA A 128 -3.64 6.84 -0.59
N ILE A 129 -2.58 6.07 -0.78
CA ILE A 129 -2.13 5.00 0.11
C ILE A 129 -0.64 5.19 0.38
N TYR A 130 -0.26 5.07 1.64
CA TYR A 130 1.11 5.28 2.08
C TYR A 130 1.64 4.02 2.75
N MET A 131 2.85 3.62 2.38
CA MET A 131 3.51 2.46 2.95
C MET A 131 4.91 2.84 3.41
N MET A 132 5.18 2.70 4.70
CA MET A 132 6.50 2.92 5.26
C MET A 132 7.32 1.64 5.17
N ARG A 133 8.55 1.76 4.71
CA ARG A 133 9.55 0.70 4.67
C ARG A 133 10.45 0.74 5.91
N LYS A 134 11.16 -0.35 6.20
CA LYS A 134 12.08 -0.45 7.36
C LYS A 134 13.27 0.52 7.25
N ASP A 135 13.68 0.85 6.03
CA ASP A 135 14.74 1.81 5.70
C ASP A 135 14.27 3.28 5.75
N GLY A 136 13.08 3.55 6.30
CA GLY A 136 12.57 4.91 6.50
C GLY A 136 11.96 5.57 5.27
N VAL A 137 12.01 4.92 4.10
CA VAL A 137 11.43 5.44 2.86
C VAL A 137 9.91 5.23 2.84
N LEU A 138 9.17 6.29 2.54
CA LEU A 138 7.73 6.28 2.38
C LEU A 138 7.34 6.10 0.90
N ALA A 139 6.76 4.95 0.56
CA ALA A 139 6.18 4.76 -0.77
C ALA A 139 4.74 5.28 -0.81
N ALA A 140 4.42 6.13 -1.78
CA ALA A 140 3.09 6.66 -1.99
C ALA A 140 2.45 6.03 -3.24
N TYR A 141 1.19 5.67 -3.13
CA TYR A 141 0.39 5.08 -4.21
C TYR A 141 -0.90 5.86 -4.36
N ARG A 142 -1.46 5.84 -5.57
CA ARG A 142 -2.85 6.23 -5.81
C ARG A 142 -3.65 5.03 -6.23
N VAL A 143 -4.90 4.97 -5.77
CA VAL A 143 -5.86 3.97 -6.21
C VAL A 143 -6.15 4.19 -7.69
N ASP A 144 -5.87 3.18 -8.50
CA ASP A 144 -6.28 3.12 -9.90
C ASP A 144 -7.70 2.55 -10.03
N ALA A 145 -7.97 1.41 -9.39
CA ALA A 145 -9.28 0.79 -9.46
C ALA A 145 -9.65 0.02 -8.19
N VAL A 146 -10.94 -0.06 -7.89
CA VAL A 146 -11.48 -0.96 -6.87
C VAL A 146 -12.39 -1.95 -7.59
N LYS A 147 -12.08 -3.24 -7.50
CA LYS A 147 -12.82 -4.30 -8.20
C LYS A 147 -13.33 -5.34 -7.22
N SER A 148 -14.37 -6.06 -7.62
CA SER A 148 -14.89 -7.20 -6.89
C SER A 148 -15.03 -8.36 -7.86
N TYR A 149 -14.64 -9.56 -7.42
CA TYR A 149 -14.65 -10.75 -8.26
C TYR A 149 -15.36 -11.86 -7.51
N ARG A 150 -16.19 -12.62 -8.22
CA ARG A 150 -16.80 -13.81 -7.65
C ARG A 150 -15.70 -14.80 -7.22
N PRO A 151 -15.96 -15.63 -6.19
CA PRO A 151 -15.04 -16.71 -5.82
C PRO A 151 -14.63 -17.54 -7.04
N GLY A 152 -13.34 -17.87 -7.16
CA GLY A 152 -12.82 -18.63 -8.31
C GLY A 152 -12.66 -17.84 -9.62
N LYS A 153 -13.17 -16.60 -9.71
CA LYS A 153 -13.03 -15.72 -10.89
C LYS A 153 -11.99 -14.62 -10.70
N LEU A 154 -11.15 -14.74 -9.69
CA LEU A 154 -10.07 -13.79 -9.44
C LEU A 154 -9.01 -13.91 -10.55
N PRO A 155 -8.68 -12.83 -11.28
CA PRO A 155 -7.66 -12.88 -12.31
C PRO A 155 -6.26 -12.93 -11.68
N VAL A 156 -5.81 -14.13 -11.31
CA VAL A 156 -4.56 -14.40 -10.57
C VAL A 156 -3.37 -13.69 -11.20
N ARG A 157 -3.21 -13.77 -12.53
CA ARG A 157 -2.12 -13.08 -13.26
C ARG A 157 -2.13 -11.56 -13.07
N LYS A 158 -3.31 -10.94 -12.99
CA LYS A 158 -3.40 -9.47 -12.80
C LYS A 158 -3.13 -9.06 -11.35
N VAL A 159 -3.23 -9.98 -10.40
CA VAL A 159 -2.94 -9.72 -8.98
C VAL A 159 -1.49 -10.00 -8.63
N TYR A 160 -0.96 -11.13 -9.09
CA TYR A 160 0.33 -11.65 -8.66
C TYR A 160 1.39 -11.67 -9.76
N GLY A 161 0.99 -11.42 -11.02
CA GLY A 161 1.92 -11.36 -12.14
C GLY A 161 2.85 -10.16 -12.04
N ALA A 162 4.03 -10.30 -12.63
CA ALA A 162 5.03 -9.25 -12.67
C ALA A 162 4.48 -7.98 -13.33
N THR A 163 4.99 -6.85 -12.86
CA THR A 163 4.78 -5.52 -13.45
C THR A 163 6.15 -4.90 -13.70
N ASP A 164 6.24 -4.08 -14.73
CA ASP A 164 7.41 -3.27 -15.09
C ASP A 164 7.58 -2.02 -14.21
N HIS A 165 6.60 -1.75 -13.36
CA HIS A 165 6.57 -0.65 -12.40
C HIS A 165 6.23 -1.14 -10.98
N SER A 166 6.40 -0.25 -10.00
CA SER A 166 5.94 -0.46 -8.62
C SER A 166 4.41 -0.40 -8.55
N ALA A 167 3.78 -1.52 -8.20
CA ALA A 167 2.31 -1.63 -8.12
C ALA A 167 1.89 -2.13 -6.73
N LEU A 168 0.77 -1.60 -6.20
CA LEU A 168 0.19 -2.09 -4.94
C LEU A 168 -1.08 -2.91 -5.19
N ARG A 169 -1.25 -4.02 -4.48
CA ARG A 169 -2.43 -4.90 -4.60
C ARG A 169 -2.97 -5.18 -3.21
N ILE A 170 -4.22 -4.77 -2.95
CA ILE A 170 -4.90 -5.01 -1.67
C ILE A 170 -5.97 -6.08 -1.88
N VAL A 171 -5.68 -7.27 -1.40
CA VAL A 171 -6.57 -8.43 -1.45
C VAL A 171 -7.35 -8.51 -0.14
N THR A 172 -8.68 -8.54 -0.21
CA THR A 172 -9.53 -8.58 0.97
C THR A 172 -10.25 -9.91 1.10
N THR A 173 -10.44 -10.36 2.34
CA THR A 173 -11.19 -11.58 2.64
C THR A 173 -12.30 -11.30 3.64
N GLY A 174 -13.41 -12.04 3.54
CA GLY A 174 -14.62 -11.82 4.33
C GLY A 174 -15.39 -10.56 3.94
N GLY A 175 -16.70 -10.57 4.14
CA GLY A 175 -17.61 -9.49 3.76
C GLY A 175 -18.02 -9.46 2.28
N SER A 176 -19.13 -8.78 2.00
CA SER A 176 -19.66 -8.50 0.67
C SER A 176 -19.55 -7.00 0.41
N LEU A 177 -18.94 -6.57 -0.70
CA LEU A 177 -19.22 -5.23 -1.21
C LEU A 177 -20.59 -5.26 -1.88
N THR A 178 -21.61 -4.77 -1.18
CA THR A 178 -22.83 -4.32 -1.84
C THR A 178 -22.46 -3.06 -2.62
N LYS A 179 -22.66 -3.13 -3.94
CA LYS A 179 -22.34 -2.11 -4.95
C LYS A 179 -20.89 -2.15 -5.45
N ALA A 180 -20.71 -2.84 -6.58
CA ALA A 180 -19.60 -2.55 -7.48
C ALA A 180 -19.72 -1.08 -7.92
N GLN A 181 -18.66 -0.29 -7.75
CA GLN A 181 -18.52 0.93 -8.51
C GLN A 181 -17.91 0.49 -9.84
N GLY A 182 -18.73 0.54 -10.89
CA GLY A 182 -18.38 0.17 -12.25
C GLY A 182 -17.33 1.10 -12.86
N PRO A 183 -16.87 0.81 -14.09
CA PRO A 183 -16.14 1.78 -14.89
C PRO A 183 -16.98 3.04 -15.14
#